data_AF-A0A9X4LKE4-F1
#
_entry.id   AF-A0A9X4LKE4-F1
#
_cell.length_a   1.000
_cell.length_b   1.000
_cell.length_c   1.000
_cell.angle_alpha   90.00
_cell.angle_beta   90.00
_cell.angle_gamma   90.00
#
_symmetry.space_group_name_H-M   'P 1'
#
loop_
_entity.id
_entity.type
_entity.pdbx_description
1 polymer ?
#
loop_
_entity_poly.entity_id
_entity_poly.type
_entity_poly.pdbx_seq_one_letter_code
_entity_poly.pdbx_strand_id
1 'polypeptide(L)' 'MPEIKNRTMLIAIQAVAAHIRAMREELADGDADAEDYVLLEQAVEAAEDLERAYDAEARTVLNMPPYDDLVGG' A
#
# COMPACT_ATOMS: atom_id res chain seq x y z
N MET A 1 -11.24 3.16 -11.79
CA MET A 1 -10.69 1.80 -11.63
C MET A 1 -11.81 0.79 -11.80
N PRO A 2 -11.56 -0.40 -12.37
CA PRO A 2 -12.50 -1.51 -12.23
C PRO A 2 -12.78 -1.75 -10.74
N GLU A 3 -14.02 -2.05 -10.37
CA GLU A 3 -14.38 -2.33 -8.98
C GLU A 3 -13.61 -3.56 -8.49
N ILE A 4 -12.68 -3.34 -7.56
CA ILE A 4 -12.03 -4.41 -6.80
C ILE A 4 -12.89 -4.71 -5.58
N LYS A 5 -13.06 -6.00 -5.25
CA LYS A 5 -13.79 -6.38 -4.04
C LYS A 5 -13.06 -5.84 -2.81
N ASN A 6 -13.80 -5.41 -1.79
CA ASN A 6 -13.23 -4.85 -0.56
C ASN A 6 -12.17 -5.75 0.07
N ARG A 7 -12.43 -7.06 0.13
CA ARG A 7 -11.44 -8.03 0.63
C ARG A 7 -10.14 -8.03 -0.18
N THR A 8 -10.23 -7.90 -1.50
CA THR A 8 -9.06 -7.81 -2.38
C THR A 8 -8.30 -6.50 -2.15
N MET A 9 -9.02 -5.39 -1.98
CA MET A 9 -8.42 -4.09 -1.66
C MET A 9 -7.65 -4.14 -0.33
N LEU A 10 -8.25 -4.68 0.73
CA LEU A 10 -7.59 -4.82 2.04
C LEU A 10 -6.30 -5.65 1.96
N ILE A 11 -6.34 -6.77 1.24
CA ILE A 11 -5.15 -7.63 1.02
C ILE A 11 -4.09 -6.88 0.20
N ALA A 12 -4.51 -6.12 -0.83
CA ALA A 12 -3.59 -5.35 -1.66
C ALA A 12 -2.88 -4.26 -0.83
N ILE A 13 -3.61 -3.53 0.01
CA ILE A 13 -3.02 -2.51 0.92
C ILE A 13 -1.95 -3.14 1.81
N GLN A 14 -2.28 -4.26 2.47
CA GLN A 14 -1.34 -4.95 3.36
C GLN A 14 -0.09 -5.43 2.60
N ALA A 15 -0.27 -6.00 1.42
CA ALA A 15 0.83 -6.51 0.59
C ALA A 15 1.76 -5.38 0.11
N VAL A 16 1.18 -4.27 -0.39
CA VAL A 16 1.94 -3.12 -0.84
C VAL A 16 2.68 -2.45 0.33
N ALA A 17 2.03 -2.30 1.49
CA ALA A 17 2.67 -1.75 2.68
C ALA A 17 3.84 -2.63 3.18
N ALA A 18 3.70 -3.96 3.14
CA ALA A 18 4.79 -4.88 3.47
C ALA A 18 5.94 -4.77 2.46
N HIS A 19 5.64 -4.66 1.17
CA HIS A 19 6.63 -4.54 0.12
C HIS A 19 7.42 -3.22 0.21
N ILE A 20 6.74 -2.09 0.46
CA ILE A 20 7.39 -0.78 0.68
C ILE A 20 8.35 -0.83 1.86
N ARG A 21 7.95 -1.49 2.96
CA ARG A 21 8.82 -1.65 4.14
C ARG A 21 10.07 -2.46 3.80
N ALA A 22 9.91 -3.59 3.10
CA ALA A 22 11.04 -4.41 2.66
C ALA A 22 11.99 -3.62 1.75
N MET A 23 11.48 -2.91 0.74
CA MET A 23 12.32 -2.09 -0.15
C MET A 23 13.06 -0.99 0.61
N ARG A 24 12.42 -0.34 1.59
CA ARG A 24 13.08 0.69 2.42
C ARG A 24 14.20 0.11 3.27
N GLU A 25 14.05 -1.12 3.76
CA GLU A 25 15.09 -1.82 4.52
C GLU A 25 16.27 -2.19 3.60
N GLU A 26 15.99 -2.73 2.41
CA GLU A 26 17.00 -3.03 1.39
C GLU A 26 17.78 -1.77 0.94
N LEU A 27 17.08 -0.66 0.71
CA LEU A 27 17.68 0.63 0.36
C LEU A 27 18.56 1.19 1.49
N ALA A 28 18.21 0.94 2.75
CA ALA A 28 18.98 1.39 3.90
C ALA A 28 20.29 0.61 4.08
N ASP A 29 20.33 -0.65 3.64
CA ASP A 29 21.53 -1.50 3.66
C ASP A 29 22.59 -1.08 2.62
N GLY A 30 22.23 -0.19 1.69
CA GLY A 30 23.17 0.53 0.83
C GLY A 30 23.61 -0.21 -0.44
N ASP A 31 22.96 -1.33 -0.77
CA ASP A 31 23.20 -2.12 -2.00
C ASP A 31 22.19 -1.80 -3.11
N ALA A 32 21.58 -0.62 -3.05
CA ALA A 32 20.51 -0.23 -3.96
C ALA A 32 20.97 0.66 -5.12
N ASP A 33 20.47 0.34 -6.31
CA ASP A 33 20.69 1.09 -7.54
C ASP A 33 19.57 2.11 -7.79
N ALA A 34 19.77 2.99 -8.77
CA ALA A 34 18.79 4.02 -9.14
C ALA A 34 17.41 3.45 -9.51
N GLU A 35 17.37 2.23 -10.08
CA GLU A 35 16.12 1.56 -10.43
C GLU A 35 15.30 1.17 -9.18
N ASP A 36 15.94 0.80 -8.08
CA ASP A 36 15.26 0.42 -6.84
C ASP A 36 14.53 1.60 -6.20
N TYR A 37 15.11 2.80 -6.29
CA TYR A 37 14.44 4.04 -5.84
C TYR A 37 13.20 4.36 -6.69
N VAL A 38 13.26 4.12 -8.00
CA VAL A 38 12.10 4.31 -8.90
C VAL A 38 11.01 3.30 -8.58
N LEU A 39 11.35 2.04 -8.33
CA LEU A 39 10.40 1.01 -7.92
C LEU A 39 9.74 1.35 -6.58
N LEU A 40 10.50 1.86 -5.62
CA LEU A 40 9.95 2.34 -4.35
C LEU A 40 8.95 3.49 -4.57
N GLU A 41 9.30 4.48 -5.40
CA GLU A 41 8.40 5.60 -5.71
C GLU A 41 7.08 5.11 -6.33
N GLN A 42 7.16 4.22 -7.32
CA GLN A 42 5.98 3.61 -7.95
C GLN A 42 5.12 2.83 -6.96
N ALA A 43 5.75 2.10 -6.02
CA ALA A 43 5.03 1.38 -4.99
C ALA A 43 4.32 2.33 -4.00
N VAL A 44 4.95 3.45 -3.66
CA VAL A 44 4.34 4.51 -2.83
C VAL A 44 3.14 5.12 -3.55
N GLU A 45 3.25 5.45 -4.84
CA GLU A 45 2.12 5.95 -5.63
C GLU A 45 0.95 4.95 -5.66
N ALA A 46 1.26 3.65 -5.83
CA ALA A 46 0.26 2.59 -5.77
C ALA A 46 -0.42 2.48 -4.39
N ALA A 47 0.31 2.70 -3.31
CA ALA A 47 -0.25 2.75 -1.96
C ALA A 47 -1.22 3.94 -1.79
N GLU A 48 -0.86 5.12 -2.30
CA GLU A 48 -1.73 6.30 -2.26
C GLU A 48 -3.03 6.08 -3.05
N ASP A 49 -2.95 5.43 -4.21
CA ASP A 49 -4.13 5.04 -4.99
C ASP A 49 -5.05 4.10 -4.21
N LEU A 50 -4.48 3.12 -3.51
CA LEU A 50 -5.23 2.19 -2.68
C LEU A 50 -5.84 2.87 -1.45
N GLU A 51 -5.15 3.84 -0.84
CA GLU A 51 -5.68 4.64 0.27
C GLU A 51 -6.89 5.46 -0.17
N ARG A 52 -6.81 6.14 -1.32
CA ARG A 52 -7.94 6.88 -1.90
C ARG A 52 -9.14 5.97 -2.19
N ALA A 53 -8.90 4.76 -2.68
CA ALA A 53 -9.96 3.77 -2.91
C ALA A 53 -10.57 3.27 -1.59
N TYR A 54 -9.72 3.00 -0.59
CA TYR A 54 -10.15 2.62 0.75
C TYR A 54 -11.04 3.69 1.38
N ASP A 55 -10.63 4.97 1.32
CA ASP A 55 -11.39 6.10 1.85
C ASP A 55 -12.76 6.27 1.20
N ALA A 56 -12.86 5.99 -0.11
CA ALA A 56 -14.14 6.03 -0.81
C ALA A 56 -15.08 4.92 -0.32
N GLU A 57 -14.57 3.70 -0.17
CA GLU A 57 -15.34 2.56 0.34
C GLU A 57 -15.67 2.69 1.84
N ALA A 58 -14.78 3.27 2.65
CA ALA A 58 -14.96 3.38 4.11
C ALA A 58 -16.17 4.27 4.46
N ARG A 59 -16.57 5.14 3.54
CA ARG A 59 -17.76 5.99 3.68
C ARG A 59 -19.07 5.23 3.51
N THR A 60 -19.06 4.09 2.82
CA THR A 60 -20.26 3.34 2.42
C THR A 60 -20.34 1.97 3.08
N VAL A 61 -19.20 1.38 3.45
CA VAL A 61 -19.09 0.04 4.01
C VAL A 61 -18.91 0.11 5.53
N LEU A 62 -19.88 -0.45 6.25
CA LEU A 62 -19.83 -0.55 7.71
C LEU A 62 -18.76 -1.56 8.16
N ASN A 63 -18.07 -1.23 9.27
CA ASN A 63 -17.06 -2.07 9.93
C ASN A 63 -15.82 -2.40 9.08
N MET A 64 -15.37 -1.49 8.22
CA MET A 64 -14.02 -1.61 7.66
C MET A 64 -12.96 -1.40 8.76
N PRO A 65 -11.88 -2.19 8.77
CA PRO A 65 -10.77 -2.03 9.71
C PRO A 65 -10.04 -0.70 9.45
N PRO A 66 -9.62 0.06 10.48
CA PRO A 66 -8.85 1.29 10.30
C PRO A 66 -7.67 1.12 9.33
N TYR A 67 -7.41 2.12 8.50
CA TYR A 67 -6.34 2.06 7.50
C TYR A 67 -4.96 1.83 8.14
N ASP A 68 -4.69 2.50 9.27
CA ASP A 68 -3.45 2.37 10.04
C ASP A 68 -3.17 0.91 10.49
N ASP A 69 -4.23 0.16 10.83
CA ASP A 69 -4.12 -1.25 11.21
C ASP A 69 -3.73 -2.14 10.01
N LEU A 70 -4.03 -1.71 8.78
CA LEU A 70 -3.69 -2.44 7.54
C LEU A 70 -2.25 -2.21 7.13
N VAL A 71 -1.75 -0.98 7.25
CA VAL A 71 -0.36 -0.63 6.88
C VAL A 71 0.63 -1.01 7.97
N GLY A 72 0.13 -1.30 9.18
CA GLY A 72 0.87 -2.01 10.22
C GLY A 72 1.54 -1.13 11.27
N GLY A 73 0.96 0.05 11.57
CA GLY A 73 1.33 0.90 12.72
C GLY A 73 2.72 1.53 12.66
#